data_AF-A0A5C7MWC1-F1
#
_entry.id   AF-A0A5C7MWC1-F1
#
_cell.length_a   1.000
_cell.length_b   1.000
_cell.length_c   1.000
_cell.angle_alpha   90.00
_cell.angle_beta   90.00
_cell.angle_gamma   90.00
#
_symmetry.space_group_name_H-M   'P 1'
#
loop_
_entity.id
_entity.type
_entity.pdbx_description
1 polymer ?
#
loop_
_entity_poly.entity_id
_entity_poly.type
_entity_poly.pdbx_seq_one_letter_code
_entity_poly.pdbx_strand_id
1 'polypeptide(L)'
;MKIFQTFIVLCGIALPVLSPRPVRSAEAVTIKGSDTLVILNQRWAERYMATHGKAIVQVTGGGSGTGIAALLSGSTDICASSRPMKEKERVALKTKTGRDPVEIAVAKDGIAVYLNTANPLAALTTEQVALVYRGKITNWKELGGPDQKIILYSRENNSGTYEFFKEHVLKKKDFTPFAQCLPGTASVANA
;
A
#
# COMPACT_ATOMS: atom_id res chain seq x y z
N MET A 1 31.53 23.99 -1.06
CA MET A 1 32.25 25.25 -1.32
C MET A 1 31.23 26.29 -1.81
N LYS A 2 31.11 27.40 -1.08
CA LYS A 2 30.31 28.63 -1.33
C LYS A 2 28.76 28.53 -1.24
N ILE A 3 27.98 29.49 -0.74
CA ILE A 3 28.14 30.71 0.10
C ILE A 3 26.70 31.11 0.56
N PHE A 4 26.62 31.83 1.68
CA PHE A 4 25.48 32.44 2.38
C PHE A 4 24.39 33.17 1.56
N GLN A 5 23.18 33.21 2.14
CA GLN A 5 22.37 34.44 2.24
C GLN A 5 21.57 34.46 3.55
N THR A 6 21.87 35.46 4.39
CA THR A 6 21.10 35.88 5.58
C THR A 6 20.02 36.85 5.14
N PHE A 7 18.81 36.77 5.72
CA PHE A 7 17.90 37.91 5.79
C PHE A 7 17.32 38.10 7.19
N ILE A 8 17.27 39.38 7.53
CA ILE A 8 16.88 40.05 8.78
C ILE A 8 15.36 39.91 9.02
N VAL A 9 14.95 39.61 10.24
CA VAL A 9 13.56 39.83 10.69
C VAL A 9 13.51 41.14 11.48
N LEU A 10 12.80 42.12 10.93
CA LEU A 10 12.47 43.38 11.60
C LEU A 10 11.56 43.08 12.81
N CYS A 11 11.97 43.57 13.98
CA CYS A 11 11.21 43.49 15.21
C CYS A 11 10.10 44.56 15.19
N GLY A 12 8.89 44.19 14.79
CA GLY A 12 7.68 44.98 15.01
C GLY A 12 7.02 44.55 16.32
N ILE A 13 7.06 45.40 17.33
CA ILE A 13 6.36 45.20 18.60
C ILE A 13 4.85 45.37 18.34
N ALA A 14 4.17 44.27 18.05
CA ALA A 14 2.74 44.15 18.22
C ALA A 14 2.51 43.28 19.46
N LEU A 15 1.87 43.86 20.48
CA LEU A 15 1.41 43.11 21.65
C LEU A 15 0.52 41.95 21.16
N PRO A 16 0.88 40.68 21.40
CA PRO A 16 0.00 39.59 21.04
C PRO A 16 -1.16 39.62 22.02
N VAL A 17 -2.34 40.01 21.54
CA VAL A 17 -3.59 39.60 22.18
C VAL A 17 -3.55 38.08 22.17
N LEU A 18 -3.33 37.49 23.35
CA LEU A 18 -3.29 36.05 23.55
C LEU A 18 -4.73 35.53 23.43
N SER A 19 -5.25 35.49 22.21
CA SER A 19 -6.47 34.74 21.93
C SER A 19 -6.16 33.29 22.30
N PRO A 20 -6.92 32.66 23.21
CA PRO A 20 -6.74 31.25 23.48
C PRO A 20 -6.91 30.53 22.14
N ARG A 21 -5.82 29.91 21.65
CA ARG A 21 -5.93 28.99 20.53
C ARG A 21 -6.93 27.94 20.99
N PRO A 22 -8.02 27.69 20.23
CA PRO A 22 -8.88 26.58 20.55
C PRO A 22 -7.98 25.35 20.64
N VAL A 23 -7.99 24.70 21.80
CA VAL A 23 -7.37 23.39 21.95
C VAL A 23 -8.07 22.53 20.90
N ARG A 24 -7.38 22.25 19.79
CA ARG A 24 -7.86 21.31 18.78
C ARG A 24 -8.15 20.04 19.56
N SER A 25 -9.43 19.67 19.64
CA SER A 25 -9.84 18.32 20.03
C SER A 25 -8.87 17.35 19.36
N ALA A 26 -8.38 16.34 20.07
CA ALA A 26 -7.39 15.41 19.53
C ALA A 26 -7.94 14.76 18.24
N GLU A 27 -7.65 15.37 17.10
CA GLU A 27 -8.07 14.84 15.81
C GLU A 27 -7.34 13.52 15.62
N ALA A 28 -8.10 12.49 15.27
CA ALA A 28 -7.55 11.18 15.03
C ALA A 28 -6.54 11.26 13.88
N VAL A 29 -5.35 10.69 14.09
CA VAL A 29 -4.40 10.45 13.00
C VAL A 29 -4.94 9.30 12.16
N THR A 30 -5.13 9.55 10.89
CA THR A 30 -5.72 8.60 9.95
C THR A 30 -4.66 7.99 9.05
N ILE A 31 -4.62 6.66 9.04
CA ILE A 31 -3.72 5.86 8.20
C ILE A 31 -4.57 5.06 7.22
N LYS A 32 -4.33 5.20 5.92
CA LYS A 32 -5.06 4.46 4.88
C LYS A 32 -4.13 3.84 3.84
N GLY A 33 -4.45 2.64 3.36
CA GLY A 33 -3.85 2.11 2.14
C GLY A 33 -3.66 0.59 2.11
N SER A 34 -2.42 0.15 1.89
CA SER A 34 -2.05 -1.23 1.60
C SER A 34 -2.62 -2.24 2.59
N ASP A 35 -3.38 -3.22 2.07
CA ASP A 35 -3.93 -4.31 2.88
C ASP A 35 -2.86 -5.21 3.50
N THR A 36 -1.68 -5.29 2.89
CA THR A 36 -0.53 -6.02 3.46
C THR A 36 -0.06 -5.40 4.77
N LEU A 37 -0.21 -4.07 4.92
CA LEU A 37 0.26 -3.34 6.09
C LEU A 37 -0.85 -3.07 7.12
N VAL A 38 -2.11 -3.45 6.87
CA VAL A 38 -3.23 -3.11 7.77
C VAL A 38 -3.01 -3.66 9.17
N ILE A 39 -2.73 -4.97 9.29
CA ILE A 39 -2.54 -5.59 10.60
C ILE A 39 -1.30 -5.01 11.30
N LEU A 40 -0.21 -4.78 10.57
CA LEU A 40 1.00 -4.19 11.13
C LEU A 40 0.76 -2.78 11.67
N ASN A 41 0.09 -1.93 10.88
CA ASN A 41 -0.26 -0.57 11.28
C ASN A 41 -1.25 -0.55 12.45
N GLN A 42 -2.20 -1.49 12.50
CA GLN A 42 -3.11 -1.63 13.65
C GLN A 42 -2.33 -1.95 14.93
N ARG A 43 -1.37 -2.88 14.87
CA ARG A 43 -0.49 -3.18 16.02
C ARG A 43 0.33 -1.97 16.47
N TRP A 44 0.86 -1.20 15.53
CA TRP A 44 1.57 0.04 15.86
C TRP A 44 0.65 1.10 16.45
N ALA A 45 -0.55 1.27 15.90
CA ALA A 45 -1.57 2.17 16.43
C ALA A 45 -1.96 1.81 17.87
N GLU A 46 -2.28 0.52 18.12
CA GLU A 46 -2.56 -0.02 19.46
C GLU A 46 -1.43 0.32 20.44
N ARG A 47 -0.19 0.01 20.06
CA ARG A 47 0.98 0.26 20.91
C ARG A 47 1.20 1.76 21.17
N TYR A 48 1.07 2.59 20.15
CA TYR A 48 1.26 4.03 20.25
C TYR A 48 0.22 4.67 21.16
N MET A 49 -1.06 4.32 20.99
CA MET A 49 -2.16 4.83 21.82
C MET A 49 -2.03 4.37 23.27
N ALA A 50 -1.55 3.14 23.51
CA ALA A 50 -1.31 2.63 24.86
C ALA A 50 -0.26 3.43 25.64
N THR A 51 0.74 4.02 24.97
CA THR A 51 1.79 4.84 25.61
C THR A 51 1.53 6.35 25.51
N HIS A 52 0.51 6.78 24.75
CA HIS A 52 0.16 8.19 24.53
C HIS A 52 -1.35 8.37 24.67
N GLY A 53 -1.87 8.35 25.90
CA GLY A 53 -3.30 8.19 26.21
C GLY A 53 -4.29 9.25 25.70
N LYS A 54 -3.84 10.26 24.94
CA LYS A 54 -4.72 11.22 24.23
C LYS A 54 -4.70 11.04 22.70
N ALA A 55 -3.80 10.21 22.19
CA ALA A 55 -3.71 9.95 20.76
C ALA A 55 -4.83 9.00 20.33
N ILE A 56 -5.42 9.30 19.17
CA ILE A 56 -6.36 8.41 18.48
C ILE A 56 -5.74 8.13 17.11
N VAL A 57 -5.57 6.86 16.77
CA VAL A 57 -5.03 6.44 15.47
C VAL A 57 -6.00 5.48 14.81
N GLN A 58 -6.46 5.84 13.61
CA GLN A 58 -7.41 5.05 12.83
C GLN A 58 -6.72 4.45 11.62
N VAL A 59 -6.84 3.13 11.44
CA VAL A 59 -6.17 2.40 10.36
C VAL A 59 -7.21 1.76 9.44
N THR A 60 -7.16 2.09 8.15
CA THR A 60 -8.06 1.55 7.12
C THR A 60 -7.28 0.93 5.96
N GLY A 61 -7.73 -0.21 5.46
CA GLY A 61 -7.19 -0.83 4.24
C GLY A 61 -7.72 -0.23 2.94
N GLY A 62 -7.74 -1.04 1.89
CA GLY A 62 -8.27 -0.70 0.56
C GLY A 62 -7.22 -0.58 -0.55
N GLY A 63 -5.97 -0.97 -0.28
CA GLY A 63 -4.89 -1.02 -1.27
C GLY A 63 -4.05 0.26 -1.35
N SER A 64 -2.80 0.10 -1.81
CA SER A 64 -1.81 1.19 -1.90
C SER A 64 -2.30 2.35 -2.78
N GLY A 65 -2.95 2.07 -3.91
CA GLY A 65 -3.51 3.11 -4.78
C GLY A 65 -4.57 3.95 -4.08
N THR A 66 -5.44 3.32 -3.29
CA THR A 66 -6.47 4.01 -2.51
C THR A 66 -5.86 4.87 -1.40
N GLY A 67 -4.82 4.39 -0.72
CA GLY A 67 -4.07 5.16 0.29
C GLY A 67 -3.42 6.41 -0.32
N ILE A 68 -2.76 6.26 -1.47
CA ILE A 68 -2.11 7.38 -2.17
C ILE A 68 -3.15 8.39 -2.65
N ALA A 69 -4.28 7.94 -3.18
CA ALA A 69 -5.38 8.83 -3.57
C ALA A 69 -5.97 9.59 -2.36
N ALA A 70 -6.10 8.93 -1.21
CA ALA A 70 -6.56 9.57 0.03
C ALA A 70 -5.55 10.60 0.57
N LEU A 71 -4.25 10.32 0.44
CA LEU A 71 -3.21 11.29 0.81
C LEU A 71 -3.24 12.50 -0.13
N LEU A 72 -3.40 12.27 -1.44
CA LEU A 72 -3.56 13.33 -2.44
C LEU A 72 -4.82 14.15 -2.21
N SER A 73 -5.95 13.56 -1.80
CA SER A 73 -7.18 14.30 -1.52
C SER A 73 -7.09 15.08 -0.21
N GLY A 74 -6.26 14.65 0.73
CA GLY A 74 -6.19 15.17 2.10
C GLY A 74 -7.18 14.50 3.04
N SER A 75 -7.76 13.35 2.65
CA SER A 75 -8.69 12.58 3.48
C SER A 75 -8.00 11.52 4.35
N THR A 76 -6.67 11.47 4.33
CA THR A 76 -5.86 10.69 5.28
C THR A 76 -4.59 11.45 5.61
N ASP A 77 -4.07 11.30 6.82
CA ASP A 77 -2.81 11.92 7.24
C ASP A 77 -1.58 11.13 6.74
N ILE A 78 -1.69 9.80 6.77
CA ILE A 78 -0.60 8.89 6.40
C ILE A 78 -1.11 7.86 5.39
N CYS A 79 -0.36 7.69 4.30
CA CYS A 79 -0.57 6.58 3.37
C CYS A 79 0.31 5.39 3.75
N ALA A 80 -0.29 4.24 4.01
CA ALA A 80 0.41 2.97 4.04
C ALA A 80 0.52 2.41 2.61
N SER A 81 1.73 2.18 2.10
CA SER A 81 1.92 1.68 0.73
C SER A 81 2.91 0.52 0.68
N SER A 82 2.56 -0.54 -0.06
CA SER A 82 3.45 -1.66 -0.40
C SER A 82 4.04 -1.54 -1.81
N ARG A 83 3.98 -0.34 -2.40
CA ARG A 83 4.71 0.02 -3.62
C ARG A 83 5.24 1.45 -3.51
N PRO A 84 6.28 1.82 -4.27
CA PRO A 84 6.67 3.22 -4.39
C PRO A 84 5.54 4.09 -4.94
N MET A 85 5.53 5.37 -4.59
CA MET A 85 4.70 6.35 -5.31
C MET A 85 5.17 6.45 -6.77
N LYS A 86 4.21 6.43 -7.71
CA LYS A 86 4.50 6.67 -9.13
C LYS A 86 4.86 8.13 -9.32
N GLU A 87 5.71 8.43 -10.30
CA GLU A 87 6.18 9.80 -10.55
C GLU A 87 5.02 10.81 -10.68
N LYS A 88 3.97 10.44 -11.42
CA LYS A 88 2.75 11.25 -11.55
C LYS A 88 2.06 11.56 -10.21
N GLU A 89 2.09 10.61 -9.27
CA GLU A 89 1.51 10.77 -7.94
C GLU A 89 2.38 11.70 -7.09
N ARG A 90 3.71 11.61 -7.22
CA ARG A 90 4.67 12.48 -6.52
C ARG A 90 4.54 13.92 -6.97
N VAL A 91 4.51 14.14 -8.30
CA VAL A 91 4.30 15.47 -8.89
C VAL A 91 2.96 16.04 -8.44
N ALA A 92 1.87 15.27 -8.49
CA ALA A 92 0.57 15.74 -8.06
C ALA A 92 0.54 16.18 -6.58
N LEU A 93 1.18 15.42 -5.69
CA LEU A 93 1.27 15.79 -4.27
C LEU A 93 2.09 17.07 -4.06
N LYS A 94 3.22 17.19 -4.77
CA LYS A 94 4.07 18.39 -4.72
C LYS A 94 3.34 19.63 -5.21
N THR A 95 2.63 19.52 -6.33
CA THR A 95 1.83 20.63 -6.87
C THR A 95 0.74 21.06 -5.88
N LYS A 96 0.10 20.11 -5.20
CA LYS A 96 -0.99 20.44 -4.25
C LYS A 96 -0.49 20.99 -2.91
N THR A 97 0.61 20.47 -2.39
CA THR A 97 1.08 20.76 -1.02
C THR A 97 2.28 21.71 -0.95
N GLY A 98 2.94 21.95 -2.08
CA GLY A 98 4.21 22.67 -2.16
C GLY A 98 5.41 21.89 -1.60
N ARG A 99 5.23 20.60 -1.24
CA ARG A 99 6.25 19.78 -0.59
C ARG A 99 6.40 18.44 -1.29
N ASP A 100 7.63 17.93 -1.33
CA ASP A 100 7.89 16.58 -1.81
C ASP A 100 7.29 15.53 -0.86
N PRO A 101 6.73 14.43 -1.38
CA PRO A 101 6.33 13.30 -0.54
C PRO A 101 7.53 12.73 0.20
N VAL A 102 7.32 12.45 1.49
CA VAL A 102 8.29 11.74 2.33
C VAL A 102 7.89 10.27 2.38
N GLU A 103 8.75 9.39 1.88
CA GLU A 103 8.58 7.94 1.94
C GLU A 103 9.52 7.37 3.01
N ILE A 104 8.95 6.66 4.00
CA ILE A 104 9.71 6.03 5.08
C ILE A 104 9.57 4.52 4.90
N ALA A 105 10.70 3.84 4.68
CA ALA A 105 10.73 2.39 4.62
C ALA A 105 10.58 1.80 6.03
N VAL A 106 9.55 0.99 6.25
CA VAL A 106 9.20 0.44 7.58
C VAL A 106 9.36 -1.07 7.69
N ALA A 107 9.39 -1.79 6.56
CA ALA A 107 9.50 -3.25 6.52
C ALA A 107 10.02 -3.75 5.16
N LYS A 108 10.47 -5.01 5.13
CA LYS A 108 10.62 -5.78 3.89
C LYS A 108 9.37 -6.63 3.69
N ASP A 109 8.80 -6.57 2.49
CA ASP A 109 7.58 -7.29 2.11
C ASP A 109 7.92 -8.45 1.16
N GLY A 110 7.18 -9.55 1.27
CA GLY A 110 7.35 -10.76 0.45
C GLY A 110 6.00 -11.28 -0.03
N ILE A 111 5.94 -11.69 -1.30
CA ILE A 111 4.72 -12.26 -1.89
C ILE A 111 4.89 -13.77 -2.03
N ALA A 112 3.96 -14.50 -1.44
CA ALA A 112 3.84 -15.95 -1.62
C ALA A 112 2.67 -16.27 -2.55
N VAL A 113 2.85 -17.31 -3.37
CA VAL A 113 1.79 -17.91 -4.18
C VAL A 113 1.35 -19.19 -3.48
N TYR A 114 0.06 -19.30 -3.20
CA TYR A 114 -0.50 -20.46 -2.52
C TYR A 114 -1.24 -21.36 -3.51
N LEU A 115 -1.15 -22.66 -3.25
CA LEU A 115 -1.97 -23.68 -3.89
C LEU A 115 -2.96 -24.21 -2.86
N ASN A 116 -4.09 -24.73 -3.33
CA ASN A 116 -5.00 -25.49 -2.46
C ASN A 116 -4.24 -26.67 -1.83
N THR A 117 -4.53 -27.00 -0.58
CA THR A 117 -3.84 -28.06 0.18
C THR A 117 -3.98 -29.46 -0.44
N ALA A 118 -5.00 -29.69 -1.27
CA ALA A 118 -5.18 -30.93 -2.02
C ALA A 118 -4.39 -30.98 -3.34
N ASN A 119 -3.73 -29.89 -3.75
CA ASN A 119 -2.90 -29.88 -4.94
C ASN A 119 -1.56 -30.60 -4.66
N PRO A 120 -1.21 -31.68 -5.38
CA PRO A 120 -0.04 -32.49 -5.08
C PRO A 120 1.29 -31.87 -5.53
N LEU A 121 1.27 -30.76 -6.25
CA LEU A 121 2.50 -30.12 -6.73
C LEU A 121 3.28 -29.51 -5.58
N ALA A 122 4.54 -29.94 -5.43
CA ALA A 122 5.43 -29.45 -4.38
C ALA A 122 5.99 -28.05 -4.67
N ALA A 123 6.19 -27.70 -5.94
CA ALA A 123 6.76 -26.44 -6.36
C ALA A 123 6.35 -26.07 -7.79
N LEU A 124 6.40 -24.77 -8.08
CA LEU A 124 6.28 -24.20 -9.41
C LEU A 124 7.42 -23.19 -9.61
N THR A 125 7.95 -23.10 -10.82
CA THR A 125 8.87 -22.02 -11.15
C THR A 125 8.11 -20.71 -11.35
N THR A 126 8.81 -19.58 -11.20
CA THR A 126 8.23 -18.25 -11.46
C THR A 126 7.68 -18.13 -12.88
N GLU A 127 8.32 -18.77 -13.86
CA GLU A 127 7.88 -18.81 -15.26
C GLU A 127 6.57 -19.58 -15.42
N GLN A 128 6.43 -20.73 -14.75
CA GLN A 128 5.18 -21.51 -14.74
C GLN A 128 4.05 -20.72 -14.10
N VAL A 129 4.30 -20.08 -12.96
CA VAL A 129 3.35 -19.16 -12.31
C VAL A 129 2.96 -18.04 -13.29
N ALA A 130 3.92 -17.43 -13.99
CA ALA A 130 3.63 -16.40 -14.97
C ALA A 130 2.85 -16.90 -16.18
N LEU A 131 2.98 -18.17 -16.58
CA LEU A 131 2.18 -18.78 -17.65
C LEU A 131 0.74 -19.03 -17.18
N VAL A 132 0.55 -19.50 -15.95
CA VAL A 132 -0.78 -19.67 -15.32
C VAL A 132 -1.50 -18.33 -15.22
N TYR A 133 -0.85 -17.31 -14.64
CA TYR A 133 -1.44 -15.98 -14.47
C TYR A 133 -1.65 -15.22 -15.78
N ARG A 134 -1.04 -15.66 -16.89
CA ARG A 134 -1.32 -15.17 -18.25
C ARG A 134 -2.36 -16.01 -19.00
N GLY A 135 -2.90 -17.06 -18.38
CA GLY A 135 -3.87 -17.96 -18.99
C GLY A 135 -3.31 -18.81 -20.13
N LYS A 136 -1.99 -19.02 -20.15
CA LYS A 136 -1.32 -19.92 -21.12
C LYS A 136 -1.29 -21.37 -20.65
N ILE A 137 -1.30 -21.56 -19.34
CA ILE A 137 -1.53 -22.83 -18.68
C ILE A 137 -2.85 -22.70 -17.93
N THR A 138 -3.76 -23.62 -18.18
CA THR A 138 -5.14 -23.54 -17.65
C THR A 138 -5.58 -24.82 -16.95
N ASN A 139 -4.78 -25.88 -17.00
CA ASN A 139 -5.03 -27.15 -16.34
C ASN A 139 -3.77 -27.65 -15.61
N TRP A 140 -3.95 -28.23 -14.43
CA TRP A 140 -2.86 -28.75 -13.60
C TRP A 140 -2.06 -29.87 -14.28
N LYS A 141 -2.65 -30.64 -15.20
CA LYS A 141 -1.92 -31.69 -15.96
C LYS A 141 -0.78 -31.14 -16.81
N GLU A 142 -0.88 -29.90 -17.26
CA GLU A 142 0.17 -29.21 -18.02
C GLU A 142 1.42 -28.91 -17.16
N LEU A 143 1.28 -29.04 -15.83
CA LEU A 143 2.33 -28.86 -14.82
C LEU A 143 2.70 -30.17 -14.12
N GLY A 144 2.23 -31.32 -14.63
CA GLY A 144 2.45 -32.63 -14.01
C GLY A 144 1.51 -32.95 -12.84
N GLY A 145 0.44 -32.17 -12.67
CA GLY A 145 -0.61 -32.41 -11.68
C GLY A 145 -1.80 -33.23 -12.23
N PRO A 146 -2.91 -33.29 -11.48
CA PRO A 146 -4.14 -33.97 -11.92
C PRO A 146 -4.79 -33.28 -13.12
N ASP A 147 -5.63 -33.99 -13.88
CA ASP A 147 -6.44 -33.38 -14.96
C ASP A 147 -7.60 -32.56 -14.38
N GLN A 148 -7.28 -31.36 -13.91
CA GLN A 148 -8.20 -30.44 -13.28
C GLN A 148 -7.93 -29.02 -13.73
N LYS A 149 -9.01 -28.28 -14.01
CA LYS A 149 -8.93 -26.87 -14.40
C LYS A 149 -8.35 -26.03 -13.26
N ILE A 150 -7.51 -25.06 -13.61
CA ILE A 150 -6.98 -24.07 -12.66
C ILE A 150 -8.06 -23.00 -12.44
N ILE A 151 -8.46 -22.83 -11.18
CA ILE A 151 -9.19 -21.66 -10.70
C ILE A 151 -8.15 -20.68 -10.16
N LEU A 152 -8.12 -19.46 -10.71
CA LEU A 152 -7.09 -18.48 -10.41
C LEU A 152 -7.67 -17.31 -9.62
N TYR A 153 -7.04 -17.01 -8.49
CA TYR A 153 -7.33 -15.82 -7.68
C TYR A 153 -6.17 -14.83 -7.74
N SER A 154 -6.51 -13.54 -7.74
CA SER A 154 -5.55 -12.44 -7.70
C SER A 154 -6.06 -11.30 -6.83
N ARG A 155 -5.18 -10.36 -6.52
CA ARG A 155 -5.55 -9.08 -5.92
C ARG A 155 -6.15 -8.15 -6.98
N GLU A 156 -7.02 -7.26 -6.56
CA GLU A 156 -7.49 -6.10 -7.34
C GLU A 156 -6.36 -5.14 -7.77
N ASN A 157 -6.58 -4.39 -8.84
CA ASN A 157 -5.57 -3.57 -9.53
C ASN A 157 -5.07 -2.34 -8.74
N ASN A 158 -5.79 -1.92 -7.70
CA ASN A 158 -5.40 -0.86 -6.75
C ASN A 158 -4.41 -1.38 -5.67
N SER A 159 -4.14 -2.69 -5.64
CA SER A 159 -3.22 -3.32 -4.71
C SER A 159 -1.75 -3.12 -5.10
N GLY A 160 -0.89 -2.84 -4.11
CA GLY A 160 0.56 -2.86 -4.31
C GLY A 160 1.09 -4.26 -4.66
N THR A 161 0.49 -5.31 -4.09
CA THR A 161 0.81 -6.71 -4.40
C THR A 161 0.53 -7.03 -5.87
N TYR A 162 -0.60 -6.54 -6.40
CA TYR A 162 -0.95 -6.70 -7.82
C TYR A 162 0.10 -6.05 -8.71
N GLU A 163 0.45 -4.79 -8.42
CA GLU A 163 1.43 -4.04 -9.21
C GLU A 163 2.80 -4.71 -9.18
N PHE A 164 3.27 -5.10 -7.99
CA PHE A 164 4.56 -5.77 -7.82
C PHE A 164 4.59 -7.08 -8.59
N PHE A 165 3.54 -7.91 -8.49
CA PHE A 165 3.44 -9.18 -9.19
C PHE A 165 3.42 -8.99 -10.71
N LYS A 166 2.68 -7.99 -11.19
CA LYS A 166 2.65 -7.63 -12.61
C LYS A 166 4.04 -7.28 -13.14
N GLU A 167 4.78 -6.47 -12.38
CA GLU A 167 6.11 -6.02 -12.78
C GLU A 167 7.14 -7.15 -12.73
N HIS A 168 7.20 -7.90 -11.63
CA HIS A 168 8.31 -8.80 -11.35
C HIS A 168 8.07 -10.23 -11.85
N VAL A 169 6.82 -10.73 -11.77
CA VAL A 169 6.45 -12.09 -12.20
C VAL A 169 5.93 -12.07 -13.64
N LEU A 170 5.00 -11.17 -13.97
CA LEU A 170 4.42 -11.12 -15.32
C LEU A 170 5.25 -10.33 -16.33
N LYS A 171 6.34 -9.68 -15.90
CA LYS A 171 7.20 -8.84 -16.74
C LYS A 171 6.39 -7.77 -17.48
N LYS A 172 5.53 -7.07 -16.72
CA LYS A 172 4.63 -5.98 -17.17
C LYS A 172 3.51 -6.43 -18.12
N LYS A 173 3.32 -7.73 -18.37
CA LYS A 173 2.18 -8.27 -19.11
C LYS A 173 0.93 -8.29 -18.24
N ASP A 174 -0.24 -8.28 -18.87
CA ASP A 174 -1.51 -8.31 -18.16
C ASP A 174 -1.81 -9.68 -17.58
N PHE A 175 -2.58 -9.65 -16.48
CA PHE A 175 -3.23 -10.83 -15.94
C PHE A 175 -4.27 -11.36 -16.93
N THR A 176 -4.49 -12.67 -16.92
CA THR A 176 -5.61 -13.26 -17.66
C THR A 176 -6.95 -12.70 -17.18
N PRO A 177 -7.93 -12.49 -18.08
CA PRO A 177 -9.27 -12.05 -17.69
C PRO A 177 -10.03 -13.09 -16.86
N PHE A 178 -9.54 -14.34 -16.81
CA PHE A 178 -10.13 -15.40 -16.00
C PHE A 178 -9.69 -15.40 -14.53
N ALA A 179 -8.76 -14.51 -14.15
CA ALA A 179 -8.34 -14.36 -12.76
C ALA A 179 -9.45 -13.67 -11.96
N GLN A 180 -9.95 -14.34 -10.92
CA GLN A 180 -10.90 -13.77 -9.98
C GLN A 180 -10.17 -12.79 -9.07
N CYS A 181 -10.45 -11.50 -9.27
CA CYS A 181 -9.85 -10.43 -8.47
C CYS A 181 -10.63 -10.28 -7.16
N LEU A 182 -9.94 -10.41 -6.03
CA LEU A 182 -10.54 -10.34 -4.70
C LEU A 182 -10.08 -9.08 -3.94
N PRO A 183 -10.97 -8.49 -3.12
CA PRO A 183 -10.66 -7.28 -2.36
C PRO A 183 -9.80 -7.62 -1.15
N GLY A 184 -8.67 -6.91 -0.99
CA GLY A 184 -7.80 -7.10 0.17
C GLY A 184 -7.05 -8.45 0.25
N THR A 185 -6.05 -8.52 1.13
CA THR A 185 -5.19 -9.71 1.28
C THR A 185 -5.93 -10.89 1.94
N ALA A 186 -6.79 -10.61 2.92
CA ALA A 186 -7.53 -11.64 3.64
C ALA A 186 -8.50 -12.44 2.74
N SER A 187 -9.13 -11.79 1.76
CA SER A 187 -10.05 -12.48 0.85
C SER A 187 -9.33 -13.50 -0.03
N VAL A 188 -8.10 -13.21 -0.47
CA VAL A 188 -7.29 -14.18 -1.24
C VAL A 188 -6.89 -15.37 -0.38
N ALA A 189 -6.58 -15.15 0.90
CA ALA A 189 -6.17 -16.23 1.80
C ALA A 189 -7.33 -17.17 2.17
N ASN A 190 -8.58 -16.71 2.05
CA ASN A 190 -9.79 -17.46 2.43
C ASN A 190 -10.62 -17.96 1.22
N ALA A 191 -10.08 -17.83 0.00
CA ALA A 191 -10.73 -18.27 -1.24
C ALA A 191 -10.58 -19.78 -1.46
#